data_AF-A0ABD0XBG0-F1
#
_entry.id   AF-A0ABD0XBG0-F1
#
_cell.length_a   1.000
_cell.length_b   1.000
_cell.length_c   1.000
_cell.angle_alpha   90.00
_cell.angle_beta   90.00
_cell.angle_gamma   90.00
#
_symmetry.space_group_name_H-M   'P 1'
#
loop_
_entity.id
_entity.type
_entity.pdbx_description
1 polymer ?
#
loop_
_entity_poly.entity_id
_entity_poly.type
_entity_poly.pdbx_seq_one_letter_code
_entity_poly.pdbx_strand_id
1 'polypeptide(L)'
;MKLAAKIKETQPLRPKILLWADVSFNDMKGIENTKSILELERILCCVMGVNFPEPKRGILLELYVHTLFFCRKSNFNREQTSALLSIVKHIHQANTETLLNNMDHCFAYCSELLLCHSVTRPPFSINLFSYEEVTSILKYLLNTYMRHYNLYKYIFTPQVRLDLSFSYSDMPDKVPVTEDVLSGDVKQQKEKELETAEVAEQHIETINPGPKLANAVIQRSISQIRPEDDHTTGNEGGDYAHVGSTTATTK
;
A
#
# COMPACT_ATOMS: atom_id res chain seq x y z
N MET A 1 23.27 12.28 30.13
CA MET A 1 23.15 12.13 28.67
C MET A 1 21.67 11.99 28.31
N LYS A 2 21.10 12.92 27.52
CA LYS A 2 19.69 12.90 27.12
C LYS A 2 19.53 12.00 25.89
N LEU A 3 19.00 10.79 26.05
CA LEU A 3 18.49 9.98 24.95
C LEU A 3 16.97 10.17 24.89
N ALA A 4 16.54 11.18 24.14
CA ALA A 4 15.15 11.31 23.73
C ALA A 4 15.03 10.83 22.28
N ALA A 5 15.18 9.51 22.07
CA ALA A 5 14.63 8.90 20.87
C ALA A 5 13.11 8.94 21.03
N LYS A 6 12.51 10.06 20.64
CA LYS A 6 11.07 10.25 20.68
C LYS A 6 10.49 9.26 19.67
N ILE A 7 9.97 8.13 20.17
CA ILE A 7 9.18 7.20 19.37
C ILE A 7 8.02 8.04 18.84
N LYS A 8 8.08 8.39 17.56
CA LYS A 8 7.04 9.18 16.91
C LYS A 8 5.80 8.29 16.90
N GLU A 9 4.80 8.63 17.72
CA GLU A 9 3.49 7.98 17.65
C GLU A 9 3.01 8.05 16.20
N THR A 10 2.60 6.90 15.67
CA THR A 10 2.07 6.77 14.32
C THR A 10 0.88 7.71 14.19
N GLN A 11 1.03 8.74 13.37
CA GLN A 11 -0.06 9.67 13.10
C GLN A 11 -1.20 8.87 12.44
N PRO A 12 -2.47 9.18 12.77
CA PRO A 12 -3.58 8.51 12.11
C PRO A 12 -3.51 8.81 10.61
N LEU A 13 -3.36 7.77 9.80
CA LEU A 13 -3.36 7.86 8.35
C LEU A 13 -4.75 8.33 7.93
N ARG A 14 -4.86 9.58 7.47
CA ARG A 14 -6.12 10.15 6.97
C ARG A 14 -6.05 10.20 5.46
N PRO A 15 -6.93 9.50 4.73
CA PRO A 15 -6.95 9.57 3.28
C PRO A 15 -7.29 11.01 2.86
N LYS A 16 -6.50 11.53 1.92
CA LYS A 16 -6.68 12.86 1.31
C LYS A 16 -6.76 12.68 -0.20
N ILE A 17 -7.32 13.66 -0.89
CA ILE A 17 -7.28 13.71 -2.36
C ILE A 17 -5.84 14.00 -2.78
N LEU A 18 -5.25 13.13 -3.60
CA LEU A 18 -3.84 13.17 -4.01
C LEU A 18 -3.65 13.62 -5.46
N LEU A 19 -4.63 14.32 -6.02
CA LEU A 19 -4.53 14.86 -7.38
C LEU A 19 -3.51 16.01 -7.41
N TRP A 20 -2.47 15.87 -8.24
CA TRP A 20 -1.36 16.83 -8.36
C TRP A 20 -0.59 17.10 -7.05
N ALA A 21 -0.67 16.20 -6.08
CA ALA A 21 -0.06 16.39 -4.76
C ALA A 21 1.47 16.33 -4.82
N ASP A 22 2.02 15.28 -5.43
CA ASP A 22 3.46 15.07 -5.55
C ASP A 22 4.01 15.36 -6.95
N VAL A 23 3.22 15.03 -7.98
CA VAL A 23 3.60 15.22 -9.39
C VAL A 23 2.77 16.36 -9.94
N SER A 24 3.38 17.48 -10.34
CA SER A 24 2.63 18.61 -10.91
C SER A 24 2.21 18.35 -12.36
N PHE A 25 1.29 19.18 -12.88
CA PHE A 25 0.85 19.10 -14.28
C PHE A 25 2.01 19.25 -15.28
N ASN A 26 2.95 20.16 -14.99
CA ASN A 26 4.10 20.40 -15.85
C ASN A 26 5.08 19.21 -15.82
N ASP A 27 5.28 18.63 -14.65
CA ASP A 27 6.15 17.47 -14.47
C ASP A 27 5.61 16.25 -15.21
N MET A 28 4.29 16.05 -15.18
CA MET A 28 3.65 14.95 -15.90
C MET A 28 3.83 15.06 -17.42
N LYS A 29 3.82 16.28 -17.96
CA LYS A 29 4.13 16.51 -19.38
C LYS A 29 5.58 16.10 -19.71
N GLY A 30 6.52 16.36 -18.79
CA GLY A 30 7.92 15.90 -18.90
C GLY A 30 8.03 14.37 -18.87
N ILE A 31 7.28 13.72 -17.99
CA ILE A 31 7.23 12.26 -17.85
C ILE A 31 6.64 11.58 -19.10
N GLU A 32 5.60 12.16 -19.70
CA GLU A 32 4.94 11.60 -20.89
C GLU A 32 5.83 11.67 -22.13
N ASN A 33 6.56 12.78 -22.31
CA ASN A 33 7.44 12.99 -23.47
C ASN A 33 8.72 12.15 -23.43
N THR A 34 9.07 11.60 -22.26
CA THR A 34 10.32 10.88 -22.07
C THR A 34 10.21 9.42 -22.49
N LYS A 35 11.09 9.01 -23.43
CA LYS A 35 11.21 7.63 -23.94
C LYS A 35 12.37 6.84 -23.33
N SER A 36 13.39 7.53 -22.80
CA SER A 36 14.57 6.89 -22.19
C SER A 36 14.32 6.59 -20.72
N ILE A 37 14.68 5.39 -20.26
CA ILE A 37 14.52 4.96 -18.86
C ILE A 37 15.39 5.83 -17.95
N LEU A 38 16.64 6.10 -18.32
CA LEU A 38 17.57 6.88 -17.50
C LEU A 38 17.10 8.33 -17.29
N GLU A 39 16.50 8.92 -18.32
CA GLU A 39 15.95 10.28 -18.22
C GLU A 39 14.64 10.28 -17.41
N LEU A 40 13.86 9.21 -17.52
CA LEU A 40 12.65 9.03 -16.72
C LEU A 40 12.97 8.91 -15.22
N GLU A 41 13.99 8.12 -14.88
CA GLU A 41 14.48 7.99 -13.50
C GLU A 41 14.97 9.32 -12.92
N ARG A 42 15.67 10.13 -13.73
CA ARG A 42 16.11 11.48 -13.33
C ARG A 42 14.93 12.39 -13.03
N ILE A 43 13.96 12.46 -13.92
CA ILE A 43 12.75 13.29 -13.74
C ILE A 43 11.99 12.81 -12.50
N LEU A 44 11.76 11.50 -12.36
CA LEU A 44 11.08 10.94 -11.19
C LEU A 44 11.82 11.22 -9.89
N CYS A 45 13.15 11.15 -9.89
CA CYS A 45 13.96 11.46 -8.71
C CYS A 45 13.73 12.90 -8.23
N CYS A 46 13.70 13.86 -9.17
CA CYS A 46 13.44 15.26 -8.87
C CYS A 46 12.00 15.50 -8.40
N VAL A 47 11.02 14.99 -9.15
CA VAL A 47 9.59 15.22 -8.90
C VAL A 47 9.13 14.57 -7.59
N MET A 48 9.51 13.32 -7.36
CA MET A 48 9.08 12.56 -6.19
C MET A 48 9.90 12.92 -4.93
N GLY A 49 10.97 13.72 -5.07
CA GLY A 49 11.83 14.15 -3.97
C GLY A 49 12.61 12.99 -3.33
N VAL A 50 13.10 12.06 -4.14
CA VAL A 50 13.80 10.85 -3.66
C VAL A 50 15.23 11.20 -3.24
N ASN A 51 15.43 11.46 -1.95
CA ASN A 51 16.72 11.87 -1.38
C ASN A 51 17.40 10.73 -0.60
N PHE A 52 17.58 9.57 -1.23
CA PHE A 52 18.28 8.43 -0.62
C PHE A 52 19.64 8.16 -1.27
N PRO A 53 20.62 7.63 -0.53
CA PRO A 53 21.82 7.06 -1.13
C PRO A 53 21.50 5.74 -1.84
N GLU A 54 22.37 5.34 -2.77
CA GLU A 54 22.30 3.99 -3.34
C GLU A 54 22.58 2.92 -2.26
N PRO A 55 21.96 1.74 -2.33
CA PRO A 55 21.05 1.23 -3.37
C PRO A 55 19.56 1.59 -3.16
N LYS A 56 19.22 2.27 -2.06
CA LYS A 56 17.82 2.53 -1.68
C LYS A 56 17.10 3.40 -2.71
N ARG A 57 17.82 4.36 -3.30
CA ARG A 57 17.30 5.21 -4.37
C ARG A 57 16.88 4.41 -5.59
N GLY A 58 17.74 3.52 -6.11
CA GLY A 58 17.42 2.68 -7.27
C GLY A 58 16.15 1.87 -7.06
N ILE A 59 16.00 1.22 -5.90
CA ILE A 59 14.83 0.39 -5.57
C ILE A 59 13.53 1.22 -5.54
N LEU A 60 13.58 2.43 -4.98
CA LEU A 60 12.39 3.29 -4.93
C LEU A 60 12.04 3.87 -6.31
N LEU A 61 13.05 4.23 -7.12
CA LEU A 61 12.83 4.67 -8.49
C LEU A 61 12.27 3.55 -9.36
N GLU A 62 12.77 2.33 -9.21
CA GLU A 62 12.26 1.15 -9.91
C GLU A 62 10.76 0.93 -9.63
N LEU A 63 10.33 1.08 -8.36
CA LEU A 63 8.93 1.03 -7.98
C LEU A 63 8.08 2.08 -8.73
N TYR A 64 8.55 3.33 -8.81
CA TYR A 64 7.83 4.39 -9.52
C TYR A 64 7.81 4.19 -11.03
N VAL A 65 8.94 3.77 -11.61
CA VAL A 65 9.04 3.46 -13.05
C VAL A 65 8.09 2.32 -13.41
N HIS A 66 8.04 1.25 -12.61
CA HIS A 66 7.11 0.15 -12.83
C HIS A 66 5.65 0.62 -12.72
N THR A 67 5.34 1.48 -11.74
CA THR A 67 4.00 2.07 -11.59
C THR A 67 3.60 2.86 -12.84
N LEU A 68 4.52 3.65 -13.41
CA LEU A 68 4.28 4.36 -14.66
C LEU A 68 4.04 3.42 -15.85
N PHE A 69 4.81 2.34 -15.97
CA PHE A 69 4.60 1.36 -17.02
C PHE A 69 3.22 0.70 -16.91
N PHE A 70 2.76 0.43 -15.68
CA PHE A 70 1.41 -0.04 -15.44
C PHE A 70 0.36 1.00 -15.90
N CYS A 71 0.51 2.28 -15.53
CA CYS A 71 -0.39 3.35 -15.99
C CYS A 71 -0.46 3.44 -17.52
N ARG A 72 0.68 3.37 -18.19
CA ARG A 72 0.77 3.40 -19.67
C ARG A 72 0.09 2.19 -20.30
N LYS A 73 0.27 0.99 -19.72
CA LYS A 73 -0.37 -0.25 -20.20
C LYS A 73 -1.89 -0.22 -20.02
N SER A 74 -2.38 0.42 -18.96
CA SER A 74 -3.80 0.57 -18.67
C SER A 74 -4.44 1.80 -19.32
N ASN A 75 -3.70 2.57 -20.12
CA ASN A 75 -4.15 3.80 -20.80
C ASN A 75 -4.73 4.86 -19.84
N PHE A 76 -4.13 5.04 -18.66
CA PHE A 76 -4.57 6.05 -17.71
C PHE A 76 -4.25 7.47 -18.18
N ASN A 77 -5.14 8.40 -17.83
CA ASN A 77 -4.97 9.83 -18.03
C ASN A 77 -3.81 10.39 -17.18
N ARG A 78 -3.37 11.61 -17.50
CA ARG A 78 -2.31 12.31 -16.75
C ARG A 78 -2.67 12.49 -15.27
N GLU A 79 -3.91 12.87 -15.01
CA GLU A 79 -4.46 13.07 -13.67
C GLU A 79 -4.45 11.77 -12.86
N GLN A 80 -4.95 10.69 -13.47
CA GLN A 80 -4.94 9.34 -12.91
C GLN A 80 -3.52 8.85 -12.62
N THR A 81 -2.58 9.08 -13.54
CA THR A 81 -1.17 8.68 -13.38
C THR A 81 -0.50 9.45 -12.24
N SER A 82 -0.70 10.76 -12.16
CA SER A 82 -0.20 11.61 -11.06
C SER A 82 -0.77 11.15 -9.71
N ALA A 83 -2.09 10.90 -9.65
CA ALA A 83 -2.75 10.41 -8.44
C ALA A 83 -2.22 9.04 -8.03
N LEU A 84 -2.06 8.09 -8.95
CA LEU A 84 -1.56 6.74 -8.62
C LEU A 84 -0.11 6.76 -8.12
N LEU A 85 0.77 7.54 -8.74
CA LEU A 85 2.15 7.73 -8.25
C LEU A 85 2.17 8.29 -6.82
N SER A 86 1.31 9.28 -6.55
CA SER A 86 1.17 9.87 -5.22
C SER A 86 0.64 8.85 -4.22
N ILE A 87 -0.38 8.05 -4.59
CA ILE A 87 -0.90 6.95 -3.75
C ILE A 87 0.22 5.97 -3.38
N VAL A 88 1.01 5.51 -4.36
CA VAL A 88 2.14 4.58 -4.10
C VAL A 88 3.17 5.20 -3.16
N LYS A 89 3.52 6.48 -3.35
CA LYS A 89 4.42 7.20 -2.46
C LYS A 89 3.89 7.27 -1.02
N HIS A 90 2.62 7.62 -0.86
CA HIS A 90 2.00 7.72 0.46
C HIS A 90 1.88 6.37 1.17
N ILE A 91 1.58 5.28 0.44
CA ILE A 91 1.60 3.92 0.98
C ILE A 91 3.03 3.55 1.43
N HIS A 92 4.03 3.90 0.63
CA HIS A 92 5.43 3.64 0.97
C HIS A 92 5.89 4.42 2.21
N GLN A 93 5.53 5.68 2.31
CA GLN A 93 5.78 6.49 3.51
C GLN A 93 5.10 5.89 4.74
N ALA A 94 3.80 5.57 4.65
CA ALA A 94 3.05 4.95 5.74
C ALA A 94 3.68 3.62 6.22
N ASN A 95 4.22 2.82 5.29
CA ASN A 95 4.93 1.60 5.64
C ASN A 95 6.23 1.87 6.42
N THR A 96 6.99 2.87 6.00
CA THR A 96 8.34 3.15 6.53
C THR A 96 8.34 4.02 7.79
N GLU A 97 7.22 4.66 8.11
CA GLU A 97 7.05 5.50 9.30
C GLU A 97 7.18 4.75 10.63
N THR A 98 6.86 3.45 10.66
CA THR A 98 6.90 2.63 11.88
C THR A 98 7.82 1.43 11.69
N LEU A 99 8.48 1.02 12.77
CA LEU A 99 9.28 -0.20 12.85
C LEU A 99 8.40 -1.46 12.93
N LEU A 100 7.20 -1.30 13.48
CA LEU A 100 6.29 -2.40 13.73
C LEU A 100 5.65 -2.87 12.42
N ASN A 101 5.28 -4.14 12.37
CA ASN A 101 4.49 -4.66 11.26
C ASN A 101 3.16 -3.91 11.20
N ASN A 102 2.92 -3.21 10.09
CA ASN A 102 1.72 -2.42 9.84
C ASN A 102 1.08 -2.77 8.49
N MET A 103 1.27 -4.02 8.04
CA MET A 103 0.76 -4.51 6.76
C MET A 103 -0.75 -4.29 6.61
N ASP A 104 -1.55 -4.71 7.59
CA ASP A 104 -3.01 -4.55 7.56
C ASP A 104 -3.43 -3.09 7.51
N HIS A 105 -2.76 -2.24 8.28
CA HIS A 105 -3.00 -0.79 8.27
C HIS A 105 -2.63 -0.14 6.94
N CYS A 106 -1.50 -0.53 6.32
CA CYS A 106 -1.10 -0.04 5.01
C CYS A 106 -2.09 -0.47 3.93
N PHE A 107 -2.61 -1.70 4.02
CA PHE A 107 -3.60 -2.22 3.09
C PHE A 107 -4.96 -1.52 3.25
N ALA A 108 -5.42 -1.31 4.48
CA ALA A 108 -6.62 -0.54 4.78
C ALA A 108 -6.48 0.90 4.23
N TYR A 109 -5.35 1.55 4.51
CA TYR A 109 -5.06 2.90 4.01
C TYR A 109 -5.01 2.96 2.48
N CYS A 110 -4.41 1.98 1.82
CA CYS A 110 -4.42 1.85 0.35
C CYS A 110 -5.87 1.75 -0.18
N SER A 111 -6.70 0.92 0.45
CA SER A 111 -8.09 0.71 0.05
C SER A 111 -8.93 1.97 0.24
N GLU A 112 -8.73 2.69 1.35
CA GLU A 112 -9.39 3.97 1.62
C GLU A 112 -8.96 5.06 0.63
N LEU A 113 -7.66 5.16 0.34
CA LEU A 113 -7.15 6.10 -0.68
C LEU A 113 -7.77 5.82 -2.05
N LEU A 114 -7.82 4.55 -2.49
CA LEU A 114 -8.45 4.20 -3.76
C LEU A 114 -9.94 4.54 -3.77
N LEU A 115 -10.66 4.31 -2.66
CA LEU A 115 -12.07 4.65 -2.53
C LEU A 115 -12.29 6.17 -2.63
N CYS A 116 -11.42 6.97 -2.01
CA CYS A 116 -11.44 8.44 -2.11
C CYS A 116 -11.24 8.95 -3.54
N HIS A 117 -10.64 8.16 -4.43
CA HIS A 117 -10.41 8.54 -5.82
C HIS A 117 -11.39 7.87 -6.80
N SER A 118 -12.40 7.14 -6.29
CA SER A 118 -13.43 6.47 -7.09
C SER A 118 -14.84 6.99 -6.82
N VAL A 119 -15.13 7.49 -5.62
CA VAL A 119 -16.46 7.96 -5.23
C VAL A 119 -16.53 9.49 -5.33
N THR A 120 -17.64 10.04 -5.83
CA THR A 120 -17.92 11.49 -5.82
C THR A 120 -18.53 11.95 -4.49
N ARG A 121 -17.75 12.62 -3.64
CA ARG A 121 -18.25 13.32 -2.45
C ARG A 121 -17.36 14.53 -2.14
N PRO A 122 -17.57 15.67 -2.81
CA PRO A 122 -16.88 16.91 -2.46
C PRO A 122 -17.14 17.24 -0.98
N PRO A 123 -16.17 17.72 -0.17
CA PRO A 123 -14.75 18.00 -0.44
C PRO A 123 -13.77 16.82 -0.22
N PHE A 124 -14.26 15.61 0.08
CA PHE A 124 -13.43 14.51 0.61
C PHE A 124 -13.00 13.48 -0.45
N SER A 125 -13.74 13.37 -1.55
CA SER A 125 -13.44 12.39 -2.60
C SER A 125 -13.76 12.91 -4.00
N ILE A 126 -13.02 12.40 -4.98
CA ILE A 126 -13.11 12.73 -6.39
C ILE A 126 -13.29 11.44 -7.20
N ASN A 127 -14.06 11.47 -8.28
CA ASN A 127 -14.21 10.33 -9.18
C ASN A 127 -13.17 10.43 -10.30
N LEU A 128 -11.95 9.95 -10.02
CA LEU A 128 -10.86 9.86 -11.00
C LEU A 128 -10.75 8.47 -11.62
N PHE A 129 -11.12 7.43 -10.87
CA PHE A 129 -11.02 6.04 -11.31
C PHE A 129 -12.40 5.37 -11.36
N SER A 130 -12.68 4.73 -12.48
CA SER A 130 -13.80 3.80 -12.63
C SER A 130 -13.59 2.56 -11.77
N TYR A 131 -14.69 1.87 -11.45
CA TYR A 131 -14.68 0.63 -10.66
C TYR A 131 -13.73 -0.44 -11.24
N GLU A 132 -13.69 -0.59 -12.56
CA GLU A 132 -12.81 -1.55 -13.23
C GLU A 132 -11.33 -1.19 -13.10
N GLU A 133 -11.03 0.11 -13.19
CA GLU A 133 -9.68 0.65 -13.03
C GLU A 133 -9.19 0.47 -11.60
N VAL A 134 -10.03 0.79 -10.59
CA VAL A 134 -9.72 0.58 -9.17
C VAL A 134 -9.41 -0.88 -8.88
N THR A 135 -10.23 -1.79 -9.40
CA THR A 135 -10.01 -3.23 -9.21
C THR A 135 -8.69 -3.68 -9.82
N SER A 136 -8.34 -3.13 -10.99
CA SER A 136 -7.08 -3.42 -11.69
C SER A 136 -5.88 -2.85 -10.93
N ILE A 137 -5.99 -1.62 -10.42
CA ILE A 137 -4.97 -0.96 -9.60
C ILE A 137 -4.76 -1.74 -8.29
N LEU A 138 -5.83 -2.14 -7.61
CA LEU A 138 -5.73 -2.90 -6.36
C LEU A 138 -5.03 -4.24 -6.57
N LYS A 139 -5.39 -4.97 -7.64
CA LYS A 139 -4.70 -6.21 -8.03
C LYS A 139 -3.23 -5.97 -8.34
N TYR A 140 -2.91 -4.88 -9.03
CA TYR A 140 -1.53 -4.51 -9.32
C TYR A 140 -0.75 -4.25 -8.03
N LEU A 141 -1.24 -3.37 -7.15
CA LEU A 141 -0.59 -3.01 -5.88
C LEU A 141 -0.41 -4.20 -4.94
N LEU A 142 -1.38 -5.11 -4.90
CA LEU A 142 -1.27 -6.35 -4.13
C LEU A 142 -0.13 -7.25 -4.63
N ASN A 143 -0.01 -7.39 -5.96
CA ASN A 143 0.98 -8.29 -6.55
C ASN A 143 2.39 -7.70 -6.61
N THR A 144 2.54 -6.38 -6.69
CA THR A 144 3.84 -5.72 -6.77
C THR A 144 4.30 -5.23 -5.40
N TYR A 145 3.55 -4.32 -4.79
CA TYR A 145 3.99 -3.66 -3.56
C TYR A 145 3.76 -4.53 -2.33
N MET A 146 2.53 -5.00 -2.10
CA MET A 146 2.18 -5.73 -0.87
C MET A 146 2.86 -7.11 -0.80
N ARG A 147 3.00 -7.80 -1.93
CA ARG A 147 3.78 -9.05 -2.01
C ARG A 147 5.23 -8.88 -1.52
N HIS A 148 5.83 -7.72 -1.78
CA HIS A 148 7.19 -7.39 -1.39
C HIS A 148 7.26 -6.46 -0.17
N TYR A 149 6.21 -6.44 0.66
CA TYR A 149 6.11 -5.56 1.83
C TYR A 149 7.33 -5.66 2.76
N ASN A 150 7.77 -6.88 3.07
CA ASN A 150 8.90 -7.13 3.98
C ASN A 150 10.22 -6.57 3.43
N LEU A 151 10.42 -6.59 2.10
CA LEU A 151 11.62 -6.06 1.44
C LEU A 151 11.70 -4.55 1.64
N TYR A 152 10.62 -3.82 1.31
CA TYR A 152 10.55 -2.38 1.49
C TYR A 152 10.66 -2.00 2.97
N LYS A 153 10.04 -2.76 3.86
CA LYS A 153 10.17 -2.54 5.30
C LYS A 153 11.62 -2.64 5.74
N TYR A 154 12.30 -3.72 5.39
CA TYR A 154 13.67 -3.96 5.83
C TYR A 154 14.67 -2.89 5.34
N ILE A 155 14.54 -2.46 4.09
CA ILE A 155 15.49 -1.53 3.47
C ILE A 155 15.32 -0.09 3.99
N PHE A 156 14.07 0.36 4.10
CA PHE A 156 13.78 1.78 4.32
C PHE A 156 13.52 2.13 5.80
N THR A 157 13.28 1.13 6.64
CA THR A 157 13.05 1.36 8.07
C THR A 157 14.37 1.56 8.81
N PRO A 158 14.54 2.64 9.60
CA PRO A 158 15.78 2.89 10.36
C PRO A 158 15.92 1.88 11.51
N GLN A 159 17.06 1.19 11.61
CA GLN A 159 17.30 0.26 12.71
C GLN A 159 17.45 1.00 14.05
N VAL A 160 16.65 0.63 15.05
CA VAL A 160 16.81 1.10 16.43
C VAL A 160 17.51 0.00 17.24
N ARG A 161 18.65 0.34 17.85
CA ARG A 161 19.36 -0.56 18.77
C ARG A 161 19.00 -0.19 20.20
N LEU A 162 18.53 -1.16 20.97
CA LEU A 162 18.31 -1.02 22.40
C LEU A 162 19.57 -1.53 23.12
N ASP A 163 20.29 -0.61 23.76
CA ASP A 163 21.42 -0.97 24.63
C ASP A 163 20.92 -1.05 26.07
N LEU A 164 20.93 -2.26 26.64
CA LEU A 164 20.42 -2.53 27.98
C LEU A 164 21.61 -2.69 28.93
N SER A 165 21.83 -1.69 29.78
CA SER A 165 22.76 -1.81 30.90
C SER A 165 21.99 -2.21 32.15
N PHE A 166 22.23 -3.42 32.66
CA PHE A 166 21.69 -3.86 33.95
C PHE A 166 22.73 -3.61 35.05
N SER A 167 22.30 -2.99 36.14
CA SER A 167 23.05 -2.99 37.41
C SER A 167 22.22 -3.76 38.42
N TYR A 168 22.79 -4.84 38.96
CA TYR A 168 22.12 -5.64 39.97
C TYR A 168 22.60 -5.16 41.34
N SER A 169 21.69 -4.59 42.14
CA SER A 169 22.06 -3.95 43.42
C SER A 169 22.24 -4.93 44.58
N ASP A 170 21.83 -6.20 44.42
CA ASP A 170 21.75 -7.17 45.52
C ASP A 170 22.73 -8.35 45.37
N MET A 171 23.77 -8.22 44.55
CA MET A 171 24.85 -9.22 44.52
C MET A 171 25.85 -8.84 45.61
N PRO A 172 26.06 -9.69 46.63
CA PRO A 172 27.14 -9.46 47.58
C PRO A 172 28.45 -9.39 46.80
N ASP A 173 29.27 -8.38 47.11
CA ASP A 173 30.55 -8.14 46.46
C ASP A 173 31.31 -9.44 46.27
N LYS A 174 31.62 -9.75 45.02
CA LYS A 174 32.47 -10.87 44.65
C LYS A 174 33.79 -10.68 45.40
N VAL A 175 34.01 -11.52 46.42
CA VAL A 175 35.29 -11.63 47.12
C VAL A 175 36.41 -11.72 46.07
N PRO A 176 37.51 -10.97 46.25
CA PRO A 176 38.59 -10.95 45.28
C PRO A 176 39.14 -12.37 45.15
N VAL A 177 38.97 -12.97 43.97
CA VAL A 177 39.67 -14.19 43.62
C VAL A 177 41.11 -13.78 43.37
N THR A 178 41.97 -14.02 44.35
CA THR A 178 43.42 -13.98 44.19
C THR A 178 43.81 -14.95 43.08
N GLU A 179 44.52 -14.41 42.09
CA GLU A 179 45.30 -15.17 41.12
C GLU A 179 46.31 -16.02 41.91
N ASP A 180 46.09 -17.34 41.95
CA ASP A 180 47.16 -18.32 41.71
C ASP A 180 46.67 -19.78 41.78
N VAL A 181 47.33 -20.59 40.95
CA VAL A 181 47.33 -22.07 40.85
C VAL A 181 46.41 -22.73 39.81
N LEU A 182 46.90 -22.63 38.58
CA LEU A 182 47.33 -23.72 37.66
C LEU A 182 46.34 -24.77 37.12
N SER A 183 46.31 -24.75 35.77
CA SER A 183 46.53 -25.86 34.84
C SER A 183 45.61 -27.10 34.88
N GLY A 184 44.81 -27.21 33.82
CA GLY A 184 44.20 -28.48 33.39
C GLY A 184 43.58 -28.38 31.99
N ASP A 185 44.39 -28.67 30.98
CA ASP A 185 44.04 -29.23 29.66
C ASP A 185 42.96 -28.55 28.78
N VAL A 186 43.41 -27.68 27.88
CA VAL A 186 42.69 -27.35 26.64
C VAL A 186 42.95 -28.47 25.62
N LYS A 187 42.04 -29.43 25.54
CA LYS A 187 41.87 -30.25 24.32
C LYS A 187 40.74 -29.68 23.48
N GLN A 188 41.11 -29.33 22.25
CA GLN A 188 40.23 -28.95 21.15
C GLN A 188 39.07 -29.93 20.97
N GLN A 189 37.84 -29.42 20.85
CA GLN A 189 36.86 -29.99 19.92
C GLN A 189 36.11 -28.86 19.20
N LYS A 190 36.20 -28.94 17.88
CA LYS A 190 35.54 -28.15 16.84
C LYS A 190 34.44 -29.06 16.25
N GLU A 191 33.37 -28.44 15.75
CA GLU A 191 32.13 -29.04 15.20
C GLU A 191 31.15 -29.51 16.29
N LYS A 192 29.84 -29.28 16.23
CA LYS A 192 28.91 -28.92 15.15
C LYS A 192 27.59 -28.57 15.87
N GLU A 193 26.84 -27.56 15.41
CA GLU A 193 25.36 -27.57 15.43
C GLU A 193 24.83 -26.37 14.66
N LEU A 194 24.86 -26.57 13.34
CA LEU A 194 23.87 -26.02 12.41
C LEU A 194 22.62 -26.88 12.61
N GLU A 195 21.71 -26.50 13.52
CA GLU A 195 20.34 -27.04 13.59
C GLU A 195 19.50 -26.23 14.59
N THR A 196 19.12 -25.01 14.21
CA THR A 196 17.88 -24.37 14.73
C THR A 196 17.31 -23.45 13.64
N ALA A 197 17.16 -24.01 12.44
CA ALA A 197 16.50 -23.37 11.30
C ALA A 197 15.24 -24.12 10.83
N GLU A 198 14.83 -25.22 11.50
CA GLU A 198 13.76 -26.10 11.00
C GLU A 198 12.45 -26.11 11.82
N VAL A 199 12.25 -25.23 12.81
CA VAL A 199 10.98 -25.19 13.59
C VAL A 199 10.06 -24.00 13.21
N ALA A 200 10.38 -23.23 12.17
CA ALA A 200 9.55 -22.09 11.76
C ALA A 200 8.76 -22.29 10.44
N GLU A 201 8.76 -23.49 9.86
CA GLU A 201 8.08 -23.77 8.57
C GLU A 201 6.76 -24.55 8.66
N GLN A 202 6.16 -24.71 9.85
CA GLN A 202 4.84 -25.38 9.97
C GLN A 202 3.78 -24.55 10.69
N HIS A 203 3.54 -23.32 10.23
CA HIS A 203 2.24 -22.66 10.44
C HIS A 203 1.98 -21.49 9.46
N ILE A 204 2.08 -21.72 8.16
CA ILE A 204 1.57 -20.77 7.14
C ILE A 204 0.82 -21.55 6.05
N GLU A 205 -0.20 -22.29 6.46
CA GLU A 205 -1.35 -22.54 5.58
C GLU A 205 -2.61 -22.21 6.37
N THR A 206 -3.49 -21.43 5.75
CA THR A 206 -4.82 -21.00 6.23
C THR A 206 -4.91 -19.61 6.87
N ILE A 207 -4.44 -18.55 6.19
CA ILE A 207 -5.16 -17.27 6.22
C ILE A 207 -5.15 -16.67 4.81
N ASN A 208 -6.09 -17.15 4.00
CA ASN A 208 -6.57 -16.44 2.81
C ASN A 208 -7.72 -15.52 3.28
N PRO A 209 -7.55 -14.20 3.47
CA PRO A 209 -8.68 -13.31 3.31
C PRO A 209 -8.78 -13.04 1.82
N GLY A 210 -9.54 -13.90 1.13
CA GLY A 210 -9.71 -13.79 -0.31
C GLY A 210 -10.27 -12.42 -0.73
N PRO A 211 -10.18 -12.09 -2.04
CA PRO A 211 -10.69 -10.84 -2.64
C PRO A 211 -12.20 -10.62 -2.49
N LYS A 212 -12.91 -11.49 -1.77
CA LYS A 212 -14.34 -11.41 -1.50
C LYS A 212 -14.68 -10.40 -0.39
N LEU A 213 -13.83 -10.20 0.62
CA LEU A 213 -14.14 -9.28 1.73
C LEU A 213 -13.98 -7.81 1.31
N ALA A 214 -12.95 -7.49 0.52
CA ALA A 214 -12.77 -6.17 -0.06
C ALA A 214 -13.92 -5.82 -1.03
N ASN A 215 -14.30 -6.77 -1.90
CA ASN A 215 -15.46 -6.59 -2.78
C ASN A 215 -16.77 -6.47 -2.00
N ALA A 216 -16.95 -7.21 -0.91
CA ALA A 216 -18.16 -7.13 -0.08
C ALA A 216 -18.26 -5.80 0.68
N VAL A 217 -17.15 -5.23 1.18
CA VAL A 217 -17.14 -3.92 1.86
C VAL A 217 -17.43 -2.78 0.87
N ILE A 218 -16.89 -2.87 -0.34
CA ILE A 218 -17.17 -1.92 -1.43
C ILE A 218 -18.65 -2.02 -1.85
N GLN A 219 -19.18 -3.23 -2.06
CA GLN A 219 -20.59 -3.46 -2.44
C GLN A 219 -21.58 -3.02 -1.34
N ARG A 220 -21.26 -3.25 -0.06
CA ARG A 220 -22.12 -2.87 1.09
C ARG A 220 -22.22 -1.36 1.28
N SER A 221 -21.20 -0.62 0.85
CA SER A 221 -21.18 0.84 0.86
C SER A 221 -22.01 1.42 -0.31
N ILE A 222 -22.16 0.68 -1.40
CA ILE A 222 -22.95 1.05 -2.58
C ILE A 222 -24.44 0.73 -2.38
N SER A 223 -24.80 -0.37 -1.72
CA SER A 223 -26.21 -0.74 -1.46
C SER A 223 -26.95 0.20 -0.51
N GLN A 224 -26.25 1.05 0.23
CA GLN A 224 -26.82 2.11 1.08
C GLN A 224 -27.18 3.39 0.29
N ILE A 225 -27.02 3.37 -1.04
CA ILE A 225 -27.35 4.46 -1.96
C ILE A 225 -28.25 3.89 -3.05
N ARG A 226 -29.52 3.64 -2.71
CA ARG A 226 -30.59 3.50 -3.70
C ARG A 226 -31.66 4.55 -3.37
N PRO A 227 -32.10 5.37 -4.33
CA PRO A 227 -33.23 6.26 -4.09
C PRO A 227 -34.49 5.42 -3.84
N GLU A 228 -35.24 5.83 -2.83
CA GLU A 228 -36.64 5.46 -2.62
C GLU A 228 -37.43 5.83 -3.88
N ASP A 229 -37.93 4.83 -4.62
CA ASP A 229 -39.02 5.04 -5.56
C ASP A 229 -40.25 4.30 -5.02
N ASP A 230 -41.10 5.10 -4.38
CA ASP A 230 -42.49 4.82 -4.07
C ASP A 230 -43.32 4.97 -5.37
N HIS A 231 -44.05 3.93 -5.76
CA HIS A 231 -45.50 3.98 -5.99
C HIS A 231 -46.03 2.72 -6.72
N THR A 232 -46.67 1.89 -5.92
CA THR A 232 -48.07 1.46 -6.02
C THR A 232 -48.64 0.98 -7.36
N THR A 233 -48.99 -0.30 -7.33
CA THR A 233 -49.95 -1.04 -8.16
C THR A 233 -51.27 -0.32 -8.43
N GLY A 234 -51.78 -0.45 -9.66
CA GLY A 234 -53.17 -0.10 -10.00
C GLY A 234 -53.58 -0.70 -11.34
N ASN A 235 -54.01 -1.95 -11.31
CA ASN A 235 -54.70 -2.66 -12.38
C ASN A 235 -56.19 -2.26 -12.35
N GLU A 236 -56.80 -1.93 -13.49
CA GLU A 236 -58.20 -2.30 -13.83
C GLU A 236 -58.50 -2.01 -15.31
N GLY A 237 -59.29 -2.90 -15.90
CA GLY A 237 -59.46 -3.07 -17.34
C GLY A 237 -60.62 -2.29 -17.97
N GLY A 238 -60.77 -2.49 -19.27
CA GLY A 238 -61.86 -1.92 -20.06
C GLY A 238 -61.73 -2.29 -21.54
N ASP A 239 -62.39 -3.38 -21.92
CA ASP A 239 -62.82 -3.70 -23.29
C ASP A 239 -63.47 -2.49 -23.98
N TYR A 240 -63.30 -2.34 -25.29
CA TYR A 240 -64.39 -2.19 -26.26
C TYR A 240 -63.83 -2.12 -27.70
N ALA A 241 -64.60 -2.75 -28.59
CA ALA A 241 -64.28 -3.04 -29.97
C ALA A 241 -64.34 -1.82 -30.93
N HIS A 242 -63.79 -2.07 -32.13
CA HIS A 242 -64.46 -1.90 -33.44
C HIS A 242 -63.97 -0.79 -34.42
N VAL A 243 -63.68 -1.25 -35.64
CA VAL A 243 -63.86 -0.66 -37.01
C VAL A 243 -62.78 0.27 -37.61
N GLY A 244 -62.38 -0.10 -38.85
CA GLY A 244 -61.94 0.80 -39.93
C GLY A 244 -60.49 0.55 -40.38
N SER A 245 -60.22 -0.21 -41.46
CA SER A 245 -60.05 0.27 -42.85
C SER A 245 -59.20 1.57 -42.93
N THR A 246 -58.10 1.66 -43.66
CA THR A 246 -57.98 1.52 -45.12
C THR A 246 -56.51 1.41 -45.58
N THR A 247 -56.39 0.84 -46.77
CA THR A 247 -55.26 0.70 -47.70
C THR A 247 -54.57 1.99 -48.17
N ALA A 248 -53.28 1.90 -48.55
CA ALA A 248 -52.61 2.43 -49.77
C ALA A 248 -51.10 2.63 -49.48
N THR A 249 -50.12 1.91 -50.05
CA THR A 249 -49.63 1.83 -51.45
C THR A 249 -48.94 3.11 -51.96
N THR A 250 -47.72 2.93 -52.49
CA THR A 250 -46.89 3.85 -53.33
C THR A 250 -46.04 4.82 -52.49
N LYS A 251 -44.70 4.92 -52.63
CA LYS A 251 -43.76 4.59 -53.71
C LYS A 251 -42.37 4.40 -53.12
#